data_AF-A0A965MX29-F1
#
_entry.id   AF-A0A965MX29-F1
#
_cell.length_a   1.000
_cell.length_b   1.000
_cell.length_c   1.000
_cell.angle_alpha   90.00
_cell.angle_beta   90.00
_cell.angle_gamma   90.00
#
_symmetry.space_group_name_H-M   'P 1'
#
loop_
_entity.id
_entity.type
_entity.pdbx_description
1 polymer ?
#
loop_
_entity_poly.entity_id
_entity_poly.type
_entity_poly.pdbx_seq_one_letter_code
_entity_poly.pdbx_strand_id
1 'polypeptide(L)'
;MLSSGFFLEHAWVIPIIPAVAFALIIFFGKKMPMKGSEFGIASMLGSLVFAAGAGYQWIQRVNGAGEESYVAPIVKTWTWWQSGGVEFGIGQHIDGLSLAVLCVVAFISSLVQIYSVEYLRGDRRYTHFFASLTLFSAGMMNMVVAENMIQLILGWEIMGLCSFMLIGHWWEEAANSRAALKAFFTTRTGDMG
;
A
#
# COMPACT_ATOMS: atom_id res chain seq x y z
N MET A 1 -26.03 -7.72 16.94
CA MET A 1 -24.88 -7.85 16.02
C MET A 1 -24.41 -6.44 15.69
N LEU A 2 -23.18 -6.06 16.05
CA LEU A 2 -22.62 -4.77 15.67
C LEU A 2 -22.53 -4.73 14.13
N SER A 3 -23.32 -3.86 13.50
CA SER A 3 -23.35 -3.70 12.05
C SER A 3 -21.94 -3.35 11.55
N SER A 4 -21.43 -4.11 10.58
CA SER A 4 -20.20 -3.79 9.87
C SER A 4 -20.50 -2.60 8.97
N GLY A 5 -19.87 -1.45 9.23
CA GLY A 5 -20.06 -0.28 8.39
C GLY A 5 -19.51 -0.49 6.97
N PHE A 6 -20.05 0.25 6.00
CA PHE A 6 -19.67 0.15 4.58
C PHE A 6 -18.15 0.22 4.33
N PHE A 7 -17.42 1.09 5.06
CA PHE A 7 -15.97 1.24 4.89
C PHE A 7 -15.19 0.05 5.43
N LEU A 8 -15.63 -0.52 6.55
CA LEU A 8 -14.99 -1.71 7.13
C LEU A 8 -15.18 -2.94 6.25
N GLU A 9 -16.33 -3.05 5.58
CA GLU A 9 -16.57 -4.14 4.63
C GLU A 9 -15.75 -4.03 3.34
N HIS A 10 -15.40 -2.81 2.94
CA HIS A 10 -14.68 -2.47 1.71
C HIS A 10 -13.23 -2.05 1.96
N ALA A 11 -12.64 -2.39 3.10
CA ALA A 11 -11.27 -1.99 3.44
C ALA A 11 -10.22 -2.53 2.45
N TRP A 12 -10.49 -3.66 1.80
CA TRP A 12 -9.72 -4.20 0.67
C TRP A 12 -9.51 -3.21 -0.50
N VAL A 13 -10.34 -2.16 -0.61
CA VAL A 13 -10.20 -1.10 -1.62
C VAL A 13 -9.01 -0.17 -1.33
N ILE A 14 -8.62 -0.02 -0.06
CA ILE A 14 -7.53 0.88 0.38
C ILE A 14 -6.20 0.60 -0.36
N PRO A 15 -5.70 -0.65 -0.43
CA PRO A 15 -4.49 -0.99 -1.20
C PRO A 15 -4.71 -1.05 -2.72
N ILE A 16 -5.95 -1.24 -3.18
CA ILE A 16 -6.25 -1.32 -4.62
C ILE A 16 -6.23 0.05 -5.28
N ILE A 17 -6.73 1.09 -4.59
CA ILE A 17 -6.69 2.49 -5.08
C ILE A 17 -5.29 2.88 -5.60
N PRO A 18 -4.20 2.73 -4.82
CA PRO A 18 -2.87 3.07 -5.30
C PRO A 18 -2.32 2.07 -6.32
N ALA A 19 -2.69 0.78 -6.25
CA ALA A 19 -2.29 -0.20 -7.27
C ALA A 19 -2.87 0.15 -8.66
N VAL A 20 -4.13 0.57 -8.71
CA VAL A 20 -4.77 1.06 -9.94
C VAL A 20 -4.13 2.37 -10.41
N ALA A 21 -3.85 3.29 -9.48
CA ALA A 21 -3.16 4.53 -9.82
C ALA A 21 -1.77 4.29 -10.41
N PHE A 22 -1.01 3.32 -9.87
CA PHE A 22 0.26 2.90 -10.46
C PHE A 22 0.10 2.45 -11.93
N ALA A 23 -0.88 1.59 -12.22
CA ALA A 23 -1.16 1.15 -13.59
C ALA A 23 -1.52 2.36 -14.48
N LEU A 24 -2.36 3.27 -13.99
CA LEU A 24 -2.70 4.50 -14.72
C LEU A 24 -1.48 5.39 -14.98
N ILE A 25 -0.55 5.51 -14.03
CA ILE A 25 0.70 6.27 -14.21
C ILE A 25 1.57 5.63 -15.29
N ILE A 26 1.69 4.30 -15.33
CA ILE A 26 2.48 3.61 -16.36
C ILE A 26 1.86 3.80 -17.76
N PHE A 27 0.56 3.59 -17.91
CA PHE A 27 -0.10 3.62 -19.22
C PHE A 27 -0.39 5.05 -19.71
N PHE A 28 -0.81 5.94 -18.83
CA PHE A 28 -1.29 7.29 -19.18
C PHE A 28 -0.42 8.42 -18.64
N GLY A 29 0.48 8.17 -17.68
CA GLY A 29 1.27 9.21 -17.03
C GLY A 29 2.10 10.05 -18.00
N LYS A 30 2.67 9.45 -19.06
CA LYS A 30 3.46 10.19 -20.08
C LYS A 30 2.63 11.15 -20.96
N LYS A 31 1.31 10.97 -21.03
CA LYS A 31 0.40 11.77 -21.88
C LYS A 31 -0.24 12.96 -21.15
N MET A 32 -0.03 13.06 -19.83
CA MET A 32 -0.72 14.01 -18.95
C MET A 32 0.14 15.24 -18.62
N PRO A 33 -0.47 16.40 -18.30
CA PRO A 33 0.23 17.68 -18.07
C PRO A 33 1.24 17.63 -16.92
N MET A 34 0.93 16.90 -15.84
CA MET A 34 1.81 16.72 -14.68
C MET A 34 2.56 15.38 -14.68
N LYS A 35 2.70 14.73 -15.85
CA LYS A 35 3.50 13.49 -16.04
C LYS A 35 3.15 12.32 -15.10
N GLY A 36 1.95 12.29 -14.50
CA GLY A 36 1.42 11.21 -13.65
C GLY A 36 1.35 11.50 -12.14
N SER A 37 1.85 12.64 -11.63
CA SER A 37 1.81 12.91 -10.19
C SER A 37 0.42 13.13 -9.61
N GLU A 38 -0.50 13.64 -10.43
CA GLU A 38 -1.91 13.84 -10.05
C GLU A 38 -2.57 12.53 -9.62
N PHE A 39 -2.34 11.43 -10.36
CA PHE A 39 -2.89 10.11 -10.01
C PHE A 39 -2.29 9.58 -8.71
N GLY A 40 -0.98 9.75 -8.52
CA GLY A 40 -0.31 9.35 -7.28
C GLY A 40 -0.91 10.07 -6.07
N ILE A 41 -0.99 11.41 -6.11
CA ILE A 41 -1.51 12.21 -5.00
C ILE A 41 -3.00 11.95 -4.77
N ALA A 42 -3.82 11.94 -5.83
CA ALA A 42 -5.25 11.69 -5.72
C ALA A 42 -5.53 10.30 -5.13
N SER A 43 -4.75 9.29 -5.52
CA SER A 43 -4.89 7.94 -4.97
C SER A 43 -4.52 7.87 -3.49
N MET A 44 -3.43 8.52 -3.06
CA MET A 44 -3.03 8.56 -1.65
C MET A 44 -4.05 9.28 -0.79
N LEU A 45 -4.58 10.41 -1.27
CA LEU A 45 -5.65 11.14 -0.58
C LEU A 45 -6.94 10.31 -0.53
N GLY A 46 -7.29 9.61 -1.61
CA GLY A 46 -8.42 8.69 -1.65
C GLY A 46 -8.30 7.57 -0.62
N SER A 47 -7.13 6.92 -0.55
CA SER A 47 -6.82 5.89 0.46
C SER A 47 -6.83 6.45 1.88
N LEU A 48 -6.35 7.68 2.09
CA LEU A 48 -6.38 8.34 3.40
C LEU A 48 -7.82 8.62 3.86
N VAL A 49 -8.68 9.12 2.98
CA VAL A 49 -10.10 9.36 3.29
C VAL A 49 -10.81 8.05 3.61
N PHE A 50 -10.55 6.99 2.84
CA PHE A 50 -11.10 5.66 3.11
C PHE A 50 -10.61 5.09 4.45
N ALA A 51 -9.32 5.19 4.75
CA ALA A 51 -8.74 4.74 6.01
C ALA A 51 -9.29 5.52 7.22
N ALA A 52 -9.43 6.84 7.10
CA ALA A 52 -10.03 7.68 8.13
C ALA A 52 -11.52 7.35 8.35
N GLY A 53 -12.27 7.11 7.27
CA GLY A 53 -13.66 6.67 7.34
C GLY A 53 -13.82 5.30 8.02
N ALA A 54 -12.95 4.35 7.69
CA ALA A 54 -12.91 3.04 8.33
C ALA A 54 -12.52 3.15 9.82
N GLY A 55 -11.53 3.99 10.15
CA GLY A 55 -11.13 4.28 11.53
C GLY A 55 -12.25 4.92 12.35
N TYR A 56 -13.00 5.87 11.78
CA TYR A 56 -14.15 6.48 12.44
C TYR A 56 -15.26 5.46 12.72
N GLN A 57 -15.57 4.58 11.75
CA GLN A 57 -16.53 3.50 11.95
C GLN A 57 -16.06 2.48 13.01
N TRP A 58 -14.75 2.22 13.08
CA TRP A 58 -14.18 1.39 14.13
C TRP A 58 -14.34 2.02 15.52
N ILE A 59 -14.06 3.32 15.67
CA ILE A 59 -14.26 4.04 16.94
C ILE A 59 -15.73 4.00 17.36
N GLN A 60 -16.67 4.19 16.44
CA GLN A 60 -18.10 4.04 16.74
C GLN A 60 -18.47 2.63 17.20
N ARG A 61 -17.87 1.59 16.59
CA ARG A 61 -18.06 0.20 16.96
C ARG A 61 -17.53 -0.10 18.37
N VAL A 62 -16.38 0.48 18.73
CA VAL A 62 -15.78 0.35 20.07
C VAL A 62 -16.61 1.11 21.11
N ASN A 63 -17.00 2.36 20.85
CA ASN A 63 -17.81 3.16 21.77
C ASN A 63 -19.24 2.61 21.97
N GLY A 64 -19.76 1.88 20.98
CA GLY A 64 -21.06 1.20 21.06
C GLY A 64 -21.00 -0.19 21.71
N ALA A 65 -19.80 -0.74 21.90
CA ALA A 65 -19.58 -1.95 22.69
C ALA A 65 -19.33 -1.52 24.14
N GLY A 66 -20.06 -2.09 25.11
CA GLY A 66 -19.83 -1.76 26.53
C GLY A 66 -18.37 -2.00 26.95
N GLU A 67 -17.91 -1.28 27.98
CA GLU A 67 -16.50 -1.11 28.40
C GLU A 67 -15.67 -2.42 28.55
N GLU A 68 -16.29 -3.61 28.60
CA GLU A 68 -15.62 -4.91 28.73
C GLU A 68 -15.80 -5.87 27.53
N SER A 69 -16.35 -5.41 26.40
CA SER A 69 -16.54 -6.26 25.22
C SER A 69 -15.34 -6.23 24.27
N TYR A 70 -14.69 -7.39 24.08
CA TYR A 70 -13.72 -7.57 22.99
C TYR A 70 -14.40 -7.39 21.63
N VAL A 71 -13.96 -6.39 20.87
CA VAL A 71 -14.46 -6.13 19.52
C VAL A 71 -13.71 -7.05 18.56
N ALA A 72 -14.40 -8.08 18.07
CA ALA A 72 -13.83 -9.02 17.10
C ALA A 72 -13.38 -8.30 15.81
N PRO A 73 -12.20 -8.65 15.26
CA PRO A 73 -11.72 -8.11 14.00
C PRO A 73 -12.61 -8.54 12.84
N ILE A 74 -12.66 -7.72 11.80
CA ILE A 74 -13.43 -8.01 10.59
C ILE A 74 -12.50 -8.74 9.63
N VAL A 75 -12.74 -10.04 9.49
CA VAL A 75 -12.02 -10.91 8.58
C VAL A 75 -12.93 -11.27 7.41
N LYS A 76 -12.49 -10.99 6.18
CA LYS A 76 -13.09 -11.58 4.98
C LYS A 76 -11.99 -12.26 4.18
N THR A 77 -12.23 -13.50 3.78
CA THR A 77 -11.28 -14.32 3.04
C THR A 77 -11.93 -14.77 1.74
N TRP A 78 -11.21 -14.61 0.63
CA TRP A 78 -11.59 -15.11 -0.68
C TRP A 78 -10.57 -16.14 -1.13
N THR A 79 -11.00 -17.39 -1.32
CA THR A 79 -10.13 -18.45 -1.84
C THR A 79 -9.81 -18.18 -3.30
N TRP A 80 -8.55 -17.85 -3.58
CA TRP A 80 -8.04 -17.55 -4.91
C TRP A 80 -7.57 -18.82 -5.64
N TRP A 81 -6.90 -19.72 -4.93
CA TRP A 81 -6.43 -20.99 -5.46
C TRP A 81 -6.50 -22.09 -4.40
N GLN A 82 -6.84 -23.32 -4.79
CA GLN A 82 -6.84 -24.46 -3.87
C GLN A 82 -6.16 -25.64 -4.56
N SER A 83 -5.16 -26.23 -3.89
CA SER A 83 -4.48 -27.42 -4.40
C SER A 83 -3.99 -28.29 -3.24
N GLY A 84 -4.38 -29.57 -3.25
CA GLY A 84 -3.82 -30.58 -2.33
C GLY A 84 -4.05 -30.30 -0.83
N GLY A 85 -5.13 -29.61 -0.46
CA GLY A 85 -5.44 -29.28 0.94
C GLY A 85 -4.87 -27.94 1.44
N VAL A 86 -4.12 -27.22 0.61
CA VAL A 86 -3.69 -25.84 0.89
C VAL A 86 -4.62 -24.87 0.15
N GLU A 87 -5.30 -24.02 0.92
CA GLU A 87 -6.13 -22.93 0.41
C GLU A 87 -5.32 -21.64 0.39
N PHE A 88 -5.15 -21.07 -0.81
CA PHE A 88 -4.55 -19.76 -1.02
C PHE A 88 -5.67 -18.73 -1.02
N GLY A 89 -5.87 -18.08 0.12
CA GLY A 89 -6.83 -17.00 0.28
C GLY A 89 -6.17 -15.63 0.08
N ILE A 90 -6.86 -14.73 -0.62
CA ILE A 90 -6.66 -13.28 -0.47
C ILE A 90 -7.71 -12.82 0.51
N GLY A 91 -7.29 -12.19 1.60
CA GLY A 91 -8.18 -11.75 2.65
C GLY A 91 -7.94 -10.31 3.07
N GLN A 92 -8.86 -9.80 3.89
CA GLN A 92 -8.67 -8.60 4.67
C GLN A 92 -8.77 -8.98 6.14
N HIS A 93 -7.77 -8.58 6.91
CA HIS A 93 -7.78 -8.63 8.36
C HIS A 93 -7.78 -7.20 8.90
N ILE A 94 -8.94 -6.72 9.36
CA ILE A 94 -9.10 -5.36 9.84
C ILE A 94 -9.42 -5.37 11.32
N ASP A 95 -8.49 -4.85 12.10
CA ASP A 95 -8.62 -4.54 13.52
C ASP A 95 -8.27 -3.06 13.78
N GLY A 96 -8.33 -2.64 15.04
CA GLY A 96 -8.01 -1.26 15.42
C GLY A 96 -6.55 -0.88 15.14
N LEU A 97 -5.64 -1.83 15.25
CA LEU A 97 -4.21 -1.61 15.02
C LEU A 97 -3.93 -1.41 13.52
N SER A 98 -4.41 -2.31 12.67
CA SER A 98 -4.27 -2.22 11.21
C SER A 98 -4.85 -0.91 10.68
N LEU A 99 -5.99 -0.45 11.19
CA LEU A 99 -6.56 0.85 10.79
C LEU A 99 -5.68 2.04 11.20
N ALA A 100 -5.12 2.02 12.41
CA ALA A 100 -4.19 3.07 12.83
C ALA A 100 -2.95 3.10 11.94
N VAL A 101 -2.37 1.93 11.62
CA VAL A 101 -1.22 1.80 10.73
C VAL A 101 -1.57 2.25 9.31
N LEU A 102 -2.72 1.87 8.76
CA LEU A 102 -3.19 2.30 7.44
C LEU A 102 -3.32 3.82 7.35
N CYS A 103 -3.89 4.47 8.37
CA CYS A 103 -3.98 5.93 8.44
C CYS A 103 -2.59 6.58 8.41
N VAL A 104 -1.64 6.08 9.20
CA VAL A 104 -0.27 6.59 9.23
C VAL A 104 0.42 6.40 7.88
N VAL A 105 0.32 5.21 7.29
CA VAL A 105 0.91 4.89 5.99
C VAL A 105 0.33 5.79 4.90
N ALA A 106 -0.99 5.94 4.84
CA ALA A 106 -1.66 6.80 3.85
C ALA A 106 -1.28 8.27 4.03
N PHE A 107 -1.21 8.75 5.28
CA PHE A 107 -0.84 10.12 5.60
C PHE A 107 0.60 10.42 5.20
N ILE A 108 1.57 9.62 5.65
CA ILE A 108 2.98 9.80 5.29
C ILE A 108 3.17 9.66 3.78
N SER A 109 2.54 8.66 3.15
CA SER A 109 2.63 8.48 1.69
C SER A 109 2.10 9.70 0.94
N SER A 110 1.00 10.32 1.39
CA SER A 110 0.47 11.53 0.77
C SER A 110 1.45 12.71 0.86
N LEU A 111 2.11 12.90 2.01
CA LEU A 111 3.10 13.95 2.19
C LEU A 111 4.34 13.73 1.33
N VAL A 112 4.84 12.49 1.27
CA VAL A 112 5.98 12.11 0.42
C VAL A 112 5.65 12.33 -1.05
N GLN A 113 4.42 12.00 -1.47
CA GLN A 113 3.97 12.22 -2.84
C GLN A 113 3.94 13.71 -3.21
N ILE A 114 3.43 14.57 -2.31
CA ILE A 114 3.41 16.03 -2.50
C ILE A 114 4.84 16.58 -2.54
N TYR A 115 5.70 16.18 -1.61
CA TYR A 115 7.10 16.61 -1.57
C TYR A 115 7.87 16.22 -2.84
N SER A 116 7.62 15.03 -3.37
CA SER A 116 8.28 14.51 -4.57
C SER A 116 7.94 15.31 -5.84
N VAL A 117 6.84 16.07 -5.85
CA VAL A 117 6.45 16.89 -7.01
C VAL A 117 7.48 17.97 -7.27
N GLU A 118 7.87 18.70 -6.23
CA GLU A 118 8.85 19.77 -6.36
C GLU A 118 10.28 19.22 -6.39
N TYR A 119 10.55 18.16 -5.61
CA TYR A 119 11.90 17.56 -5.56
C TYR A 119 12.37 17.04 -6.93
N LEU A 120 11.48 16.47 -7.74
CA LEU A 120 11.80 15.92 -9.06
C LEU A 120 11.47 16.87 -10.22
N ARG A 121 11.26 18.16 -9.92
CA ARG A 121 10.89 19.14 -10.93
C ARG A 121 11.98 19.23 -12.01
N GLY A 122 11.61 18.91 -13.25
CA GLY A 122 12.53 18.91 -14.38
C GLY A 122 13.26 17.58 -14.61
N ASP A 123 13.06 16.55 -13.78
CA ASP A 123 13.65 15.23 -14.03
C ASP A 123 13.02 14.56 -15.27
N ARG A 124 13.87 13.94 -16.09
CA ARG A 124 13.48 13.17 -17.28
C ARG A 124 12.63 11.93 -16.93
N ARG A 125 12.83 11.34 -15.74
CA ARG A 125 12.22 10.06 -15.30
C ARG A 125 11.12 10.25 -14.27
N TYR A 126 10.56 11.45 -14.17
CA TYR A 126 9.49 11.82 -13.23
C TYR A 126 8.37 10.77 -13.13
N THR A 127 7.80 10.32 -14.25
CA THR A 127 6.71 9.33 -14.28
C THR A 127 7.10 7.99 -13.66
N HIS A 128 8.33 7.52 -13.86
CA HIS A 128 8.79 6.24 -13.33
C HIS A 128 8.98 6.30 -11.82
N PHE A 129 9.52 7.40 -11.30
CA PHE A 129 9.64 7.59 -9.86
C PHE A 129 8.26 7.61 -9.18
N PHE A 130 7.32 8.39 -9.72
CA PHE A 130 5.97 8.47 -9.19
C PHE A 130 5.24 7.13 -9.24
N ALA A 131 5.42 6.34 -10.32
CA ALA A 131 4.90 4.99 -10.41
C ALA A 131 5.47 4.09 -9.30
N SER A 132 6.80 4.02 -9.16
CA SER A 132 7.45 3.22 -8.12
C SER A 132 7.03 3.63 -6.71
N LEU A 133 6.90 4.93 -6.46
CA LEU A 133 6.46 5.47 -5.18
C LEU A 133 5.00 5.08 -4.86
N THR A 134 4.10 5.19 -5.83
CA THR A 134 2.71 4.80 -5.67
C THR A 134 2.55 3.28 -5.50
N LEU A 135 3.35 2.47 -6.20
CA LEU A 135 3.37 1.02 -6.03
C LEU A 135 3.95 0.60 -4.67
N PHE A 136 4.95 1.33 -4.17
CA PHE A 136 5.51 1.12 -2.82
C PHE A 136 4.43 1.31 -1.74
N SER A 137 3.65 2.40 -1.84
CA SER A 137 2.51 2.63 -0.93
C SER A 137 1.42 1.58 -1.07
N ALA A 138 1.13 1.09 -2.29
CA ALA A 138 0.19 -0.02 -2.49
C ALA A 138 0.67 -1.31 -1.81
N GLY A 139 1.96 -1.65 -1.93
CA GLY A 139 2.58 -2.79 -1.27
C GLY A 139 2.49 -2.70 0.25
N MET A 140 2.79 -1.53 0.82
CA MET A 140 2.65 -1.27 2.27
C MET A 140 1.21 -1.46 2.74
N MET A 141 0.23 -0.87 2.05
CA MET A 141 -1.18 -1.00 2.43
C MET A 141 -1.67 -2.45 2.29
N ASN A 142 -1.22 -3.17 1.26
CA ASN A 142 -1.58 -4.58 1.08
C ASN A 142 -1.00 -5.45 2.20
N MET A 143 0.23 -5.18 2.62
CA MET A 143 0.88 -5.89 3.72
C MET A 143 0.12 -5.70 5.04
N VAL A 144 -0.37 -4.48 5.32
CA VAL A 144 -1.12 -4.18 6.56
C VAL A 144 -2.50 -4.86 6.59
N VAL A 145 -3.15 -5.02 5.44
CA VAL A 145 -4.46 -5.67 5.32
C VAL A 145 -4.34 -7.20 5.24
N ALA A 146 -3.13 -7.74 5.05
CA ALA A 146 -2.91 -9.15 4.80
C ALA A 146 -3.43 -10.04 5.93
N GLU A 147 -4.31 -10.97 5.57
CA GLU A 147 -4.80 -12.01 6.48
C GLU A 147 -3.84 -13.21 6.52
N ASN A 148 -3.27 -13.56 5.36
CA ASN A 148 -2.49 -14.78 5.19
C ASN A 148 -1.01 -14.45 4.95
N MET A 149 -0.12 -15.34 5.38
CA MET A 149 1.34 -15.16 5.24
C MET A 149 1.75 -14.92 3.78
N ILE A 150 1.08 -15.56 2.82
CA ILE A 150 1.36 -15.42 1.40
C ILE A 150 1.05 -14.01 0.89
N GLN A 151 -0.07 -13.43 1.33
CA GLN A 151 -0.44 -12.07 0.98
C GLN A 151 0.51 -11.05 1.63
N LEU A 152 0.97 -11.33 2.85
CA LEU A 152 1.97 -10.52 3.55
C LEU A 152 3.30 -10.54 2.78
N ILE A 153 3.80 -11.72 2.42
CA ILE A 153 5.02 -11.89 1.61
C ILE A 153 4.86 -11.18 0.26
N LEU A 154 3.70 -11.28 -0.38
CA LEU A 154 3.45 -10.56 -1.64
C LEU A 154 3.57 -9.04 -1.47
N GLY A 155 3.01 -8.46 -0.42
CA GLY A 155 3.17 -7.02 -0.11
C GLY A 155 4.64 -6.67 0.15
N TRP A 156 5.33 -7.51 0.92
CA TRP A 156 6.75 -7.36 1.26
C TRP A 156 7.66 -7.36 0.03
N GLU A 157 7.46 -8.31 -0.89
CA GLU A 157 8.22 -8.42 -2.15
C GLU A 157 7.99 -7.23 -3.08
N ILE A 158 6.75 -6.75 -3.17
CA ILE A 158 6.42 -5.54 -3.94
C ILE A 158 7.18 -4.34 -3.38
N MET A 159 7.20 -4.17 -2.06
CA MET A 159 7.96 -3.11 -1.40
C MET A 159 9.47 -3.23 -1.66
N GLY A 160 10.01 -4.45 -1.58
CA GLY A 160 11.41 -4.74 -1.90
C GLY A 160 11.77 -4.34 -3.33
N LEU A 161 10.96 -4.74 -4.31
CA LEU A 161 11.14 -4.37 -5.72
C LEU A 161 11.05 -2.84 -5.93
N CYS A 162 10.07 -2.18 -5.33
CA CYS A 162 9.91 -0.73 -5.46
C CYS A 162 11.08 0.02 -4.82
N SER A 163 11.60 -0.45 -3.68
CA SER A 163 12.77 0.15 -3.03
C SER A 163 13.99 0.08 -3.93
N PHE A 164 14.21 -1.05 -4.62
CA PHE A 164 15.27 -1.20 -5.62
C PHE A 164 15.11 -0.18 -6.77
N MET A 165 13.90 -0.01 -7.29
CA MET A 165 13.61 0.95 -8.36
C MET A 165 13.83 2.40 -7.92
N LEU A 166 13.46 2.75 -6.68
CA LEU A 166 13.61 4.10 -6.12
C LEU A 166 15.09 4.43 -5.82
N ILE A 167 15.83 3.52 -5.19
CA ILE A 167 17.27 3.69 -4.93
C ILE A 167 18.06 3.75 -6.25
N GLY A 168 17.68 2.91 -7.22
CA GLY A 168 18.28 2.86 -8.55
C GLY A 168 17.79 3.93 -9.52
N HIS A 169 17.01 4.94 -9.08
CA HIS A 169 16.38 5.92 -9.97
C HIS A 169 17.40 6.62 -10.89
N TRP A 170 18.56 6.99 -10.36
CA TRP A 170 19.70 7.52 -11.13
C TRP A 170 20.73 6.42 -11.46
N TRP A 171 20.30 5.37 -12.16
CA TRP A 171 21.14 4.23 -12.55
C TRP A 171 22.36 4.57 -13.43
N GLU A 172 22.38 5.76 -14.06
CA GLU A 172 23.52 6.25 -14.86
C GLU A 172 24.79 6.36 -14.00
N GLU A 173 24.63 6.59 -12.70
CA GLU A 173 25.71 6.54 -11.73
C GLU A 173 25.89 5.11 -11.22
N ALA A 174 27.08 4.54 -11.46
CA ALA A 174 27.42 3.19 -11.02
C ALA A 174 27.30 3.01 -9.48
N ALA A 175 27.49 4.09 -8.71
CA ALA A 175 27.33 4.08 -7.26
C ALA A 175 25.88 3.76 -6.85
N ASN A 176 24.89 4.40 -7.48
CA ASN A 176 23.47 4.22 -7.17
C ASN A 176 22.98 2.82 -7.57
N SER A 177 23.42 2.31 -8.72
CA SER A 177 23.11 0.94 -9.16
C SER A 177 23.67 -0.12 -8.22
N ARG A 178 24.91 0.06 -7.73
CA ARG A 178 25.52 -0.84 -6.74
C ARG A 178 24.81 -0.75 -5.38
N ALA A 179 24.40 0.45 -4.96
CA ALA A 179 23.65 0.64 -3.73
C ALA A 179 22.27 -0.04 -3.78
N ALA A 180 21.56 0.08 -4.90
CA ALA A 180 20.26 -0.58 -5.11
C ALA A 180 20.40 -2.11 -5.05
N LEU A 181 21.39 -2.68 -5.75
CA LEU A 181 21.66 -4.13 -5.70
C LEU A 181 22.03 -4.58 -4.28
N LYS A 182 22.89 -3.83 -3.59
CA LYS A 182 23.26 -4.14 -2.20
C LYS A 182 22.02 -4.18 -1.31
N ALA A 183 21.19 -3.14 -1.35
CA ALA A 183 19.95 -3.09 -0.57
C ALA A 183 19.04 -4.29 -0.88
N PHE A 184 18.79 -4.56 -2.17
CA PHE A 184 17.94 -5.66 -2.62
C PHE A 184 18.42 -7.04 -2.14
N PHE A 185 19.71 -7.36 -2.32
CA PHE A 185 20.25 -8.64 -1.87
C PHE A 185 20.24 -8.77 -0.34
N THR A 186 20.45 -7.67 0.39
CA THR A 186 20.43 -7.70 1.86
C THR A 186 19.01 -7.99 2.36
N THR A 187 17.98 -7.36 1.76
CA THR A 187 16.58 -7.65 2.06
C THR A 187 16.21 -9.08 1.68
N ARG A 188 16.56 -9.52 0.46
CA ARG A 188 16.29 -10.88 -0.03
C ARG A 188 16.86 -11.98 0.87
N THR A 189 18.02 -11.72 1.46
CA THR A 189 18.66 -12.66 2.40
C THR A 189 17.88 -12.72 3.71
N GLY A 190 17.36 -11.58 4.18
CA GLY A 190 16.44 -11.53 5.32
C GLY A 190 15.15 -12.29 5.07
N ASP A 191 14.61 -12.23 3.85
CA ASP A 191 13.34 -12.89 3.48
C ASP A 191 13.44 -14.43 3.43
N MET A 192 14.65 -14.99 3.43
CA MET A 192 14.89 -16.45 3.41
C MET A 192 15.05 -17.06 4.81
N GLY A 193 15.15 -16.24 5.87
CA GLY A 193 15.31 -16.68 7.26
C GLY A 193 13.98 -16.83 7.96
#